data_AF-A0AAX0WTV0-F1
#
_entry.id   AF-A0AAX0WTV0-F1
#
_cell.length_a   1.000
_cell.length_b   1.000
_cell.length_c   1.000
_cell.angle_alpha   90.00
_cell.angle_beta   90.00
_cell.angle_gamma   90.00
#
_symmetry.space_group_name_H-M   'P 1'
#
loop_
_entity.id
_entity.type
_entity.pdbx_description
1 polymer ?
#
loop_
_entity_poly.entity_id
_entity_poly.type
_entity_poly.pdbx_seq_one_letter_code
_entity_poly.pdbx_strand_id
1 'polypeptide(L)'
;MLTDALLDRTVIILSSYNGQTKEDPAFDLYKLGIKNAFIGFIEQCKLLPLAQQLEHIAKEMKEKTGGMAAKIEHESSQKRTWTLVFTLAALALERKQSLPANHPEIVPIDKLLSGLSNGWVHGFGSIGLGLKLNEEAINNLIKGMKEWIQNFDINQGMQNKHEVLLALYAAACSLEEKLSSYRIVPKKFKDEMATIKTLVANKFNDLKNKLEEENKNRINSALQVLGPDEDPLYRQFKEQIIRLKTQQEAMQQKRDSFPKDKLNRLQELHLLLKKQEVLSETEILSQFWEKYNTPEKFTEILNDLEIPVSERPGWQEYYNYQHGSFRQQLFSVFLTVSWGIPQLLGGVPSNTISVDSLSSKSGAVIQRLEVMRAEINQLKLIPDEENPSQLFESIEQNLKVLSGFKKVSLESITEQFEKSRGGQASTKALVQVNSDIDLLKKNLHAQKLLVESLQNIYAQINKIKHHVDCNELEKTYEALLDKVVKTISYTEIPSDLPTSQKINTLSLSIDRAIDNVEGIQRSLNLIVHAKQKAMIALVNQFVNNKENTWGHKFLLIFSPAYKEMFNELKEAVSAKDPTKQESSFNRIKEILGLSEEQPSKKEIKKQFTLLQKQAKAALDDQVMIATPDNHVK
;
A
#
# COMPACT_ATOMS: atom_id res chain seq x y z
N MET A 1 13.17 2.74 23.20
CA MET A 1 13.60 1.88 24.33
C MET A 1 14.75 2.57 25.07
N LEU A 2 14.92 2.27 26.37
CA LEU A 2 15.77 2.99 27.34
C LEU A 2 17.16 3.37 26.81
N THR A 3 17.37 4.67 26.56
CA THR A 3 18.64 5.23 26.04
C THR A 3 19.62 5.57 27.16
N ASP A 4 20.91 5.68 26.85
CA ASP A 4 21.95 6.05 27.80
C ASP A 4 21.64 7.37 28.51
N ALA A 5 21.22 8.39 27.75
CA ALA A 5 20.83 9.69 28.30
C ALA A 5 19.66 9.60 29.28
N LEU A 6 18.70 8.69 29.05
CA LEU A 6 17.59 8.46 29.96
C LEU A 6 18.05 7.73 31.23
N LEU A 7 18.94 6.73 31.09
CA LEU A 7 19.51 6.02 32.22
C LEU A 7 20.35 6.97 33.09
N ASP A 8 21.13 7.87 32.50
CA ASP A 8 21.90 8.88 33.23
C ASP A 8 20.99 9.88 33.95
N ARG A 9 19.90 10.34 33.32
CA ARG A 9 18.88 11.15 34.00
C ARG A 9 18.22 10.40 35.16
N THR A 10 18.02 9.09 35.02
CA THR A 10 17.45 8.25 36.07
C THR A 10 18.40 8.20 37.28
N VAL A 11 19.72 8.10 37.06
CA VAL A 11 20.72 8.20 38.13
C VAL A 11 20.58 9.52 38.90
N ILE A 12 20.49 10.65 38.19
CA ILE A 12 20.36 11.97 38.81
C ILE A 12 19.12 12.04 39.71
N ILE A 13 17.97 11.56 39.22
CA ILE A 13 16.71 11.59 39.98
C ILE A 13 16.77 10.70 41.21
N LEU A 14 17.30 9.48 41.08
CA LEU A 14 17.37 8.53 42.20
C LEU A 14 18.43 8.89 43.24
N SER A 15 19.41 9.71 42.85
CA SER A 15 20.49 10.14 43.74
C SER A 15 20.13 11.34 44.62
N SER A 16 18.91 11.88 44.52
CA SER A 16 18.52 13.13 45.21
C SER A 16 17.10 13.08 45.78
N TYR A 17 16.97 13.26 47.09
CA TYR A 17 15.68 13.31 47.79
C TYR A 17 15.70 14.39 48.88
N ASN A 18 14.70 15.28 48.90
CA ASN A 18 14.54 16.38 49.87
C ASN A 18 15.83 17.19 50.15
N GLY A 19 16.61 17.49 49.10
CA GLY A 19 17.84 18.26 49.20
C GLY A 19 19.08 17.48 49.67
N GLN A 20 18.93 16.18 49.97
CA GLN A 20 20.05 15.28 50.23
C GLN A 20 20.41 14.50 48.98
N THR A 21 21.72 14.35 48.74
CA THR A 21 22.24 13.61 47.58
C THR A 21 23.10 12.43 48.01
N LYS A 22 22.90 11.27 47.39
CA LYS A 22 23.73 10.08 47.56
C LYS A 22 23.80 9.30 46.25
N GLU A 23 25.01 9.12 45.75
CA GLU A 23 25.27 8.33 44.55
C GLU A 23 25.56 6.88 44.92
N ASP A 24 24.85 5.94 44.28
CA ASP A 24 25.10 4.52 44.42
C ASP A 24 26.23 4.10 43.46
N PRO A 25 27.37 3.59 43.95
CA PRO A 25 28.48 3.18 43.09
C PRO A 25 28.11 2.05 42.12
N ALA A 26 26.96 1.38 42.31
CA ALA A 26 26.51 0.29 41.46
C ALA A 26 25.65 0.73 40.26
N PHE A 27 25.36 2.03 40.07
CA PHE A 27 24.48 2.48 38.98
C PHE A 27 24.94 2.01 37.59
N ASP A 28 26.24 2.02 37.29
CA ASP A 28 26.74 1.55 36.00
C ASP A 28 26.58 0.04 35.80
N LEU A 29 26.60 -0.74 36.89
CA LEU A 29 26.33 -2.18 36.85
C LEU A 29 24.85 -2.45 36.53
N TYR A 30 23.94 -1.62 37.03
CA TYR A 30 22.51 -1.70 36.66
C TYR A 30 22.32 -1.38 35.18
N LYS A 31 22.97 -0.33 34.67
CA LYS A 31 22.93 0.04 33.24
C LYS A 31 23.43 -1.11 32.36
N LEU A 32 24.53 -1.78 32.75
CA LEU A 32 25.06 -2.94 32.02
C LEU A 32 24.06 -4.09 31.96
N GLY A 33 23.44 -4.45 33.09
CA GLY A 33 22.40 -5.49 33.12
C GLY A 33 21.19 -5.16 32.25
N ILE A 34 20.83 -3.87 32.13
CA ILE A 34 19.76 -3.43 31.24
C ILE A 34 20.15 -3.58 29.77
N LYS A 35 21.32 -3.05 29.39
CA LYS A 35 21.79 -3.01 28.00
C LYS A 35 22.10 -4.40 27.45
N ASN A 36 22.84 -5.21 28.20
CA ASN A 36 23.37 -6.49 27.72
C ASN A 36 22.37 -7.64 27.84
N ALA A 37 21.32 -7.47 28.65
CA ALA A 37 20.39 -8.54 28.97
C ALA A 37 18.94 -8.10 28.81
N PHE A 38 18.47 -7.18 29.64
CA PHE A 38 17.03 -6.89 29.78
C PHE A 38 16.38 -6.37 28.48
N ILE A 39 17.05 -5.47 27.76
CA ILE A 39 16.52 -4.90 26.53
C ILE A 39 16.27 -5.97 25.46
N GLY A 40 17.29 -6.79 25.18
CA GLY A 40 17.19 -7.86 24.20
C GLY A 40 16.12 -8.90 24.56
N PHE A 41 15.92 -9.15 25.85
CA PHE A 41 14.87 -10.05 26.32
C PHE A 41 13.46 -9.54 26.04
N ILE A 42 13.17 -8.28 26.31
CA ILE A 42 11.84 -7.71 26.04
C ILE A 42 11.58 -7.68 24.53
N GLU A 43 12.57 -7.37 23.70
CA GLU A 43 12.44 -7.44 22.24
C GLU A 43 12.15 -8.87 21.75
N GLN A 44 12.84 -9.87 22.30
CA GLN A 44 12.55 -11.28 21.99
C GLN A 44 11.14 -11.69 22.43
N CYS A 45 10.67 -11.22 23.58
CA CYS A 45 9.32 -11.51 24.06
C CYS A 45 8.24 -10.98 23.12
N LYS A 46 8.44 -9.81 22.48
CA LYS A 46 7.46 -9.25 21.54
C LYS A 46 7.26 -10.13 20.30
N LEU A 47 8.27 -10.90 19.92
CA LEU A 47 8.22 -11.80 18.76
C LEU A 47 7.38 -13.06 19.02
N LEU A 48 7.10 -13.37 20.29
CA LEU A 48 6.24 -14.49 20.66
C LEU A 48 4.75 -14.14 20.40
N PRO A 49 3.88 -15.14 20.18
CA PRO A 49 2.44 -14.92 20.14
C PRO A 49 1.95 -14.14 21.37
N LEU A 50 1.09 -13.13 21.19
CA LEU A 50 0.61 -12.25 22.27
C LEU A 50 0.09 -13.02 23.50
N ALA A 51 -0.55 -14.17 23.28
CA ALA A 51 -1.05 -15.04 24.34
C ALA A 51 0.04 -15.69 25.21
N GLN A 52 1.27 -15.83 24.71
CA GLN A 52 2.38 -16.53 25.37
C GLN A 52 3.38 -15.57 26.05
N GLN A 53 3.31 -14.26 25.78
CA GLN A 53 4.35 -13.31 26.19
C GLN A 53 4.47 -13.16 27.71
N LEU A 54 3.35 -12.97 28.41
CA LEU A 54 3.35 -12.83 29.88
C LEU A 54 3.73 -14.13 30.58
N GLU A 55 3.29 -15.28 30.07
CA GLU A 55 3.64 -16.58 30.62
C GLU A 55 5.15 -16.85 30.48
N HIS A 56 5.70 -16.57 29.30
CA HIS A 56 7.13 -16.68 29.06
C HIS A 56 7.95 -15.78 30.00
N ILE A 57 7.55 -14.52 30.18
CA ILE A 57 8.21 -13.61 31.14
C ILE A 57 8.14 -14.15 32.57
N ALA A 58 6.98 -14.62 33.01
CA ALA A 58 6.82 -15.15 34.35
C ALA A 58 7.70 -16.38 34.61
N LYS A 59 7.92 -17.22 33.59
CA LYS A 59 8.81 -18.38 33.66
C LYS A 59 10.28 -17.95 33.71
N GLU A 60 10.72 -17.14 32.74
CA GLU A 60 12.11 -16.69 32.60
C GLU A 60 12.60 -15.82 33.78
N MET A 61 11.69 -15.09 34.43
CA MET A 61 12.01 -14.29 35.62
C MET A 61 12.08 -15.10 36.91
N LYS A 62 11.54 -16.34 36.94
CA LYS A 62 11.61 -17.26 38.08
C LYS A 62 12.74 -18.28 37.97
N GLU A 63 13.20 -18.58 36.76
CA GLU A 63 14.23 -19.58 36.50
C GLU A 63 15.58 -19.16 37.12
N LYS A 64 16.08 -19.95 38.08
CA LYS A 64 17.29 -19.62 38.84
C LYS A 64 18.57 -20.04 38.13
N THR A 65 18.47 -20.94 37.15
CA THR A 65 19.62 -21.49 36.44
C THR A 65 19.39 -21.46 34.93
N GLY A 66 20.23 -20.72 34.19
CA GLY A 66 20.21 -20.70 32.72
C GLY A 66 19.12 -19.85 32.05
N GLY A 67 18.11 -19.38 32.80
CA GLY A 67 17.08 -18.46 32.30
C GLY A 67 17.48 -16.99 32.32
N MET A 68 16.58 -16.13 31.84
CA MET A 68 16.84 -14.69 31.73
C MET A 68 17.17 -14.00 33.05
N ALA A 69 16.52 -14.41 34.15
CA ALA A 69 16.83 -13.89 35.48
C ALA A 69 18.31 -14.10 35.85
N ALA A 70 18.88 -15.27 35.57
CA ALA A 70 20.29 -15.57 35.81
C ALA A 70 21.21 -14.76 34.90
N LYS A 71 20.81 -14.48 33.66
CA LYS A 71 21.58 -13.65 32.73
C LYS A 71 21.64 -12.18 33.19
N ILE A 72 20.51 -11.60 33.60
CA ILE A 72 20.48 -10.24 34.17
C ILE A 72 21.33 -10.18 35.44
N GLU A 73 21.26 -11.22 36.27
CA GLU A 73 22.06 -11.32 37.49
C GLU A 73 23.56 -11.38 37.21
N HIS A 74 23.99 -12.13 36.18
CA HIS A 74 25.38 -12.18 35.76
C HIS A 74 25.88 -10.82 35.23
N GLU A 75 25.17 -10.23 34.26
CA GLU A 75 25.55 -8.97 33.60
C GLU A 75 25.51 -7.77 34.57
N SER A 76 24.70 -7.83 35.63
CA SER A 76 24.62 -6.80 36.67
C SER A 76 25.50 -7.05 37.89
N SER A 77 26.45 -8.00 37.82
CA SER A 77 27.31 -8.37 38.96
C SER A 77 26.52 -8.70 40.23
N GLN A 78 25.57 -9.63 40.08
CA GLN A 78 24.67 -10.15 41.11
C GLN A 78 23.66 -9.12 41.65
N LYS A 79 23.27 -8.13 40.84
CA LYS A 79 22.35 -7.05 41.26
C LYS A 79 21.04 -7.03 40.49
N ARG A 80 20.51 -8.21 40.17
CA ARG A 80 19.28 -8.40 39.38
C ARG A 80 18.10 -7.56 39.85
N THR A 81 17.74 -7.66 41.14
CA THR A 81 16.58 -6.93 41.69
C THR A 81 16.76 -5.42 41.52
N TRP A 82 17.90 -4.87 41.93
CA TRP A 82 18.16 -3.43 41.83
C TRP A 82 18.24 -2.96 40.38
N THR A 83 18.75 -3.81 39.48
CA THR A 83 18.72 -3.56 38.03
C THR A 83 17.29 -3.40 37.53
N LEU A 84 16.37 -4.30 37.91
CA LEU A 84 14.96 -4.23 37.49
C LEU A 84 14.18 -3.08 38.15
N VAL A 85 14.52 -2.73 39.39
CA VAL A 85 13.94 -1.54 40.06
C VAL A 85 14.47 -0.25 39.42
N PHE A 86 15.73 -0.22 39.00
CA PHE A 86 16.31 0.88 38.22
C PHE A 86 15.65 0.99 36.84
N THR A 87 15.39 -0.13 36.16
CA THR A 87 14.59 -0.17 34.93
C THR A 87 13.20 0.42 35.14
N LEU A 88 12.51 0.06 36.22
CA LEU A 88 11.19 0.59 36.55
C LEU A 88 11.21 2.12 36.66
N ALA A 89 12.23 2.68 37.34
CA ALA A 89 12.41 4.12 37.43
C ALA A 89 12.62 4.77 36.06
N ALA A 90 13.48 4.17 35.22
CA ALA A 90 13.77 4.68 33.89
C ALA A 90 12.53 4.67 32.98
N LEU A 91 11.73 3.60 33.02
CA LEU A 91 10.47 3.50 32.27
C LEU A 91 9.43 4.53 32.74
N ALA A 92 9.32 4.73 34.05
CA ALA A 92 8.42 5.73 34.61
C ALA A 92 8.83 7.15 34.19
N LEU A 93 10.14 7.44 34.18
CA LEU A 93 10.68 8.70 33.70
C LEU A 93 10.46 8.93 32.19
N GLU A 94 10.70 7.91 31.36
CA GLU A 94 10.40 7.95 29.92
C GLU A 94 8.91 8.26 29.69
N ARG A 95 8.04 7.56 30.43
CA ARG A 95 6.60 7.77 30.37
C ARG A 95 6.24 9.18 30.77
N LYS A 96 6.72 9.69 31.91
CA LYS A 96 6.45 11.06 32.35
C LYS A 96 6.84 12.10 31.30
N GLN A 97 8.00 11.95 30.65
CA GLN A 97 8.48 12.90 29.63
C GLN A 97 7.62 12.90 28.36
N SER A 98 6.93 11.79 28.07
CA SER A 98 6.04 11.66 26.91
C SER A 98 4.60 12.13 27.15
N LEU A 99 4.25 12.47 28.40
CA LEU A 99 2.88 12.81 28.79
C LEU A 99 2.66 14.33 28.91
N PRO A 100 1.46 14.83 28.58
CA PRO A 100 1.08 16.21 28.88
C PRO A 100 1.13 16.50 30.39
N ALA A 101 1.49 17.72 30.79
CA ALA A 101 1.76 18.10 32.19
C ALA A 101 0.64 17.79 33.20
N ASN A 102 -0.62 17.69 32.75
CA ASN A 102 -1.79 17.40 33.60
C ASN A 102 -2.31 15.95 33.46
N HIS A 103 -1.52 15.05 32.86
CA HIS A 103 -1.95 13.67 32.62
C HIS A 103 -2.10 12.90 33.95
N PRO A 104 -3.16 12.07 34.13
CA PRO A 104 -3.43 11.37 35.38
C PRO A 104 -2.33 10.38 35.83
N GLU A 105 -1.44 9.98 34.93
CA GLU A 105 -0.28 9.14 35.24
C GLU A 105 0.87 9.90 35.92
N ILE A 106 0.94 11.24 35.81
CA ILE A 106 2.10 12.03 36.29
C ILE A 106 2.23 11.96 37.80
N VAL A 107 1.15 12.20 38.56
CA VAL A 107 1.19 12.20 40.03
C VAL A 107 1.58 10.82 40.60
N PRO A 108 1.03 9.69 40.10
CA PRO A 108 1.50 8.36 40.48
C PRO A 108 2.96 8.08 40.13
N ILE A 109 3.44 8.50 38.95
CA ILE A 109 4.84 8.36 38.56
C ILE A 109 5.76 9.15 39.49
N ASP A 110 5.39 10.38 39.85
CA ASP A 110 6.18 11.22 40.75
C ASP A 110 6.27 10.63 42.14
N LYS A 111 5.18 10.05 42.62
CA LYS A 111 5.16 9.31 43.89
C LYS A 111 6.05 8.06 43.85
N LEU A 112 6.01 7.31 42.74
CA LEU A 112 6.89 6.17 42.51
C LEU A 112 8.37 6.60 42.54
N LEU A 113 8.75 7.60 41.74
CA LEU A 113 10.12 8.11 41.64
C LEU A 113 10.59 8.71 42.98
N SER A 114 9.71 9.42 43.70
CA SER A 114 9.98 9.94 45.03
C SER A 114 10.23 8.82 46.05
N GLY A 115 9.44 7.74 46.02
CA GLY A 115 9.63 6.58 46.88
C GLY A 115 10.95 5.86 46.60
N LEU A 116 11.29 5.71 45.31
CA LEU A 116 12.56 5.13 44.90
C LEU A 116 13.75 6.00 45.33
N SER A 117 13.70 7.31 45.05
CA SER A 117 14.77 8.23 45.45
C SER A 117 14.98 8.28 46.98
N ASN A 118 13.90 8.35 47.78
CA ASN A 118 13.98 8.23 49.24
C ASN A 118 14.71 6.94 49.66
N GLY A 119 14.36 5.81 49.06
CA GLY A 119 14.99 4.53 49.39
C GLY A 119 16.45 4.41 48.93
N TRP A 120 16.86 5.04 47.83
CA TRP A 120 18.27 5.07 47.41
C TRP A 120 19.11 5.97 48.33
N VAL A 121 18.60 7.16 48.68
CA VAL A 121 19.29 8.14 49.53
C VAL A 121 19.35 7.67 50.98
N HIS A 122 18.20 7.35 51.59
CA HIS A 122 18.10 6.99 53.00
C HIS A 122 18.16 5.48 53.27
N GLY A 123 18.21 4.66 52.22
CA GLY A 123 18.13 3.21 52.33
C GLY A 123 16.68 2.70 52.44
N PHE A 124 16.41 1.56 51.80
CA PHE A 124 15.14 0.83 51.95
C PHE A 124 15.09 0.02 53.27
N GLY A 125 16.26 -0.25 53.86
CA GLY A 125 16.48 -0.94 55.15
C GLY A 125 17.64 -1.95 55.09
N SER A 126 18.37 -2.16 56.20
CA SER A 126 19.29 -3.29 56.38
C SER A 126 18.91 -4.09 57.64
N ILE A 127 19.01 -5.43 57.56
CA ILE A 127 18.68 -6.32 58.67
C ILE A 127 19.97 -6.62 59.43
N GLY A 128 20.05 -6.10 60.65
CA GLY A 128 21.10 -6.37 61.61
C GLY A 128 21.44 -5.09 62.38
N LEU A 129 21.11 -5.04 63.67
CA LEU A 129 21.37 -3.92 64.61
C LEU A 129 20.36 -2.75 64.63
N GLY A 130 19.05 -3.03 64.59
CA GLY A 130 18.03 -2.07 65.08
C GLY A 130 17.53 -0.98 64.12
N LEU A 131 17.85 -1.05 62.82
CA LEU A 131 17.30 -0.14 61.81
C LEU A 131 15.89 -0.55 61.36
N LYS A 132 14.97 0.42 61.32
CA LYS A 132 13.58 0.23 60.86
C LYS A 132 13.52 0.25 59.32
N LEU A 133 12.62 -0.57 58.76
CA LEU A 133 12.24 -0.51 57.34
C LEU A 133 11.80 0.92 56.98
N ASN A 134 12.26 1.42 55.83
CA ASN A 134 11.79 2.70 55.31
C ASN A 134 10.39 2.51 54.71
N GLU A 135 9.40 2.46 55.59
CA GLU A 135 8.01 2.21 55.21
C GLU A 135 7.49 3.27 54.24
N GLU A 136 7.92 4.52 54.37
CA GLU A 136 7.52 5.61 53.47
C GLU A 136 8.01 5.34 52.03
N ALA A 137 9.30 5.02 51.85
CA ALA A 137 9.86 4.70 50.54
C ALA A 137 9.13 3.51 49.88
N ILE A 138 8.89 2.44 50.65
CA ILE A 138 8.24 1.22 50.15
C ILE A 138 6.74 1.46 49.87
N ASN A 139 6.05 2.20 50.73
CA ASN A 139 4.64 2.58 50.51
C ASN A 139 4.50 3.43 49.24
N ASN A 140 5.37 4.42 49.05
CA ASN A 140 5.32 5.31 47.89
C ASN A 140 5.69 4.56 46.59
N LEU A 141 6.66 3.65 46.64
CA LEU A 141 6.99 2.75 45.53
C LEU A 141 5.78 1.90 45.12
N ILE A 142 5.19 1.15 46.06
CA ILE A 142 4.11 0.20 45.76
C ILE A 142 2.84 0.96 45.35
N LYS A 143 2.45 1.99 46.10
CA LYS A 143 1.25 2.78 45.81
C LYS A 143 1.40 3.58 44.51
N GLY A 144 2.56 4.18 44.27
CA GLY A 144 2.87 4.87 43.01
C GLY A 144 2.81 3.94 41.81
N MET A 145 3.41 2.76 41.91
CA MET A 145 3.34 1.75 40.83
C MET A 145 1.91 1.27 40.57
N LYS A 146 1.13 0.97 41.62
CA LYS A 146 -0.28 0.57 41.50
C LYS A 146 -1.14 1.64 40.84
N GLU A 147 -1.09 2.87 41.36
CA GLU A 147 -1.87 4.00 40.84
C GLU A 147 -1.43 4.35 39.41
N TRP A 148 -0.15 4.23 39.09
CA TRP A 148 0.35 4.46 37.73
C TRP A 148 -0.25 3.45 36.75
N ILE A 149 -0.18 2.15 37.06
CA ILE A 149 -0.69 1.10 36.17
C ILE A 149 -2.22 1.20 36.03
N GLN A 150 -2.95 1.56 37.08
CA GLN A 150 -4.40 1.81 36.99
C GLN A 150 -4.73 2.92 35.99
N ASN A 151 -3.97 4.03 36.04
CA ASN A 151 -4.13 5.18 35.17
C ASN A 151 -3.40 5.03 33.82
N PHE A 152 -2.72 3.90 33.57
CA PHE A 152 -1.97 3.69 32.34
C PHE A 152 -2.92 3.70 31.13
N ASP A 153 -2.77 4.72 30.28
CA ASP A 153 -3.55 4.84 29.07
C ASP A 153 -2.85 4.15 27.89
N ILE A 154 -3.44 3.04 27.44
CA ILE A 154 -3.02 2.27 26.27
C ILE A 154 -3.28 3.02 24.95
N ASN A 155 -4.12 4.06 24.95
CA ASN A 155 -4.47 4.84 23.77
C ASN A 155 -3.51 6.01 23.52
N GLN A 156 -2.96 6.63 24.56
CA GLN A 156 -2.00 7.73 24.47
C GLN A 156 -0.78 7.41 23.58
N GLY A 157 -0.52 8.21 22.54
CA GLY A 157 0.40 7.96 21.41
C GLY A 157 1.90 7.80 21.70
N MET A 158 2.28 6.85 22.54
CA MET A 158 3.65 6.40 22.75
C MET A 158 4.00 5.25 21.79
N GLN A 159 5.16 5.30 21.14
CA GLN A 159 5.63 4.26 20.21
C GLN A 159 5.94 2.92 20.90
N ASN A 160 6.23 2.93 22.22
CA ASN A 160 6.83 1.80 22.94
C ASN A 160 5.89 1.16 24.01
N LYS A 161 4.56 1.30 23.89
CA LYS A 161 3.60 0.91 24.96
C LYS A 161 3.65 -0.58 25.29
N HIS A 162 3.85 -1.41 24.26
CA HIS A 162 3.91 -2.86 24.38
C HIS A 162 5.13 -3.28 25.21
N GLU A 163 6.29 -2.70 24.89
CA GLU A 163 7.57 -2.90 25.56
C GLU A 163 7.52 -2.45 27.02
N VAL A 164 6.89 -1.30 27.27
CA VAL A 164 6.71 -0.78 28.63
C VAL A 164 5.88 -1.76 29.46
N LEU A 165 4.76 -2.28 28.96
CA LEU A 165 3.93 -3.23 29.70
C LEU A 165 4.65 -4.56 29.96
N LEU A 166 5.38 -5.10 28.97
CA LEU A 166 6.19 -6.30 29.15
C LEU A 166 7.30 -6.09 30.19
N ALA A 167 7.98 -4.95 30.12
CA ALA A 167 9.06 -4.61 31.04
C ALA A 167 8.55 -4.36 32.48
N LEU A 168 7.39 -3.70 32.63
CA LEU A 168 6.71 -3.55 33.91
C LEU A 168 6.31 -4.89 34.50
N TYR A 169 5.81 -5.81 33.67
CA TYR A 169 5.44 -7.15 34.12
C TYR A 169 6.66 -7.95 34.60
N ALA A 170 7.79 -7.86 33.89
CA ALA A 170 9.06 -8.46 34.30
C ALA A 170 9.57 -7.90 35.64
N ALA A 171 9.55 -6.57 35.80
CA ALA A 171 9.95 -5.91 37.05
C ALA A 171 9.03 -6.31 38.21
N ALA A 172 7.71 -6.35 37.98
CA ALA A 172 6.73 -6.78 38.98
C ALA A 172 6.94 -8.24 39.41
N CYS A 173 7.21 -9.16 38.48
CA CYS A 173 7.51 -10.56 38.80
C CYS A 173 8.75 -10.70 39.70
N SER A 174 9.82 -9.95 39.41
CA SER A 174 11.04 -10.01 40.22
C SER A 174 10.88 -9.37 41.59
N LEU A 175 10.16 -8.25 41.68
CA LEU A 175 9.84 -7.59 42.94
C LEU A 175 8.94 -8.46 43.83
N GLU A 176 7.91 -9.09 43.25
CA GLU A 176 7.04 -10.06 43.93
C GLU A 176 7.86 -11.22 44.52
N GLU A 177 8.77 -11.81 43.73
CA GLU A 177 9.65 -12.89 44.20
C GLU A 177 10.54 -12.42 45.36
N LYS A 178 11.18 -11.25 45.21
CA LYS A 178 12.10 -10.71 46.21
C LYS A 178 11.37 -10.40 47.53
N LEU A 179 10.23 -9.72 47.48
CA LEU A 179 9.43 -9.40 48.66
C LEU A 179 8.86 -10.66 49.33
N SER A 180 8.52 -11.67 48.53
CA SER A 180 8.05 -12.97 49.03
C SER A 180 9.15 -13.72 49.78
N SER A 181 10.41 -13.63 49.33
CA SER A 181 11.56 -14.31 49.93
C SER A 181 11.93 -13.82 51.34
N TYR A 182 11.54 -12.60 51.73
CA TYR A 182 11.80 -12.06 53.07
C TYR A 182 10.62 -12.31 54.02
N ARG A 183 10.87 -12.97 55.15
CA ARG A 183 9.85 -13.23 56.19
C ARG A 183 9.37 -11.97 56.92
N ILE A 184 10.19 -10.93 56.95
CA ILE A 184 9.97 -9.70 57.76
C ILE A 184 9.17 -8.64 56.98
N VAL A 185 8.97 -8.82 55.67
CA VAL A 185 8.15 -7.91 54.85
C VAL A 185 6.67 -8.08 55.23
N PRO A 186 5.97 -7.00 55.65
CA PRO A 186 4.54 -7.04 55.95
C PRO A 186 3.72 -7.68 54.84
N LYS A 187 2.77 -8.54 55.22
CA LYS A 187 1.89 -9.26 54.28
C LYS A 187 1.19 -8.32 53.28
N LYS A 188 0.77 -7.13 53.74
CA LYS A 188 0.17 -6.08 52.90
C LYS A 188 0.97 -5.78 51.63
N PHE A 189 2.30 -5.79 51.69
CA PHE A 189 3.15 -5.48 50.53
C PHE A 189 3.23 -6.62 49.53
N LYS A 190 3.15 -7.87 50.00
CA LYS A 190 3.12 -9.06 49.15
C LYS A 190 1.80 -9.12 48.38
N ASP A 191 0.69 -8.89 49.08
CA ASP A 191 -0.66 -8.89 48.50
C ASP A 191 -0.83 -7.74 47.47
N GLU A 192 -0.29 -6.56 47.77
CA GLU A 192 -0.30 -5.42 46.85
C GLU A 192 0.54 -5.68 45.58
N MET A 193 1.67 -6.37 45.69
CA MET A 193 2.49 -6.71 44.51
C MET A 193 1.82 -7.72 43.58
N ALA A 194 1.16 -8.73 44.14
CA ALA A 194 0.34 -9.66 43.35
C ALA A 194 -0.77 -8.90 42.61
N THR A 195 -1.42 -7.95 43.29
CA THR A 195 -2.44 -7.07 42.70
C THR A 195 -1.86 -6.25 41.54
N ILE A 196 -0.70 -5.64 41.72
CA ILE A 196 -0.04 -4.83 40.69
C ILE A 196 0.28 -5.68 39.45
N LYS A 197 0.81 -6.89 39.64
CA LYS A 197 1.11 -7.81 38.54
C LYS A 197 -0.15 -8.16 37.73
N THR A 198 -1.27 -8.42 38.40
CA THR A 198 -2.56 -8.64 37.74
C THR A 198 -3.03 -7.40 36.97
N LEU A 199 -2.85 -6.20 37.54
CA LEU A 199 -3.19 -4.95 36.85
C LEU A 199 -2.37 -4.74 35.57
N VAL A 200 -1.06 -5.04 35.59
CA VAL A 200 -0.23 -4.99 34.38
C VAL A 200 -0.71 -6.01 33.34
N ALA A 201 -1.02 -7.24 33.78
CA ALA A 201 -1.53 -8.28 32.89
C ALA A 201 -2.85 -7.88 32.23
N ASN A 202 -3.75 -7.24 32.97
CA ASN A 202 -5.02 -6.74 32.43
C ASN A 202 -4.80 -5.64 31.40
N LYS A 203 -3.94 -4.64 31.68
CA LYS A 203 -3.59 -3.59 30.70
C LYS A 203 -2.92 -4.16 29.45
N PHE A 204 -2.10 -5.19 29.62
CA PHE A 204 -1.52 -5.92 28.49
C PHE A 204 -2.59 -6.66 27.68
N ASN A 205 -3.55 -7.31 28.33
CA ASN A 205 -4.66 -7.97 27.64
C ASN A 205 -5.58 -6.98 26.91
N ASP A 206 -5.82 -5.79 27.48
CA ASP A 206 -6.57 -4.72 26.81
C ASP A 206 -5.81 -4.24 25.56
N LEU A 207 -4.48 -4.02 25.68
CA LEU A 207 -3.63 -3.68 24.55
C LEU A 207 -3.60 -4.81 23.50
N LYS A 208 -3.51 -6.07 23.94
CA LYS A 208 -3.56 -7.26 23.06
C LYS A 208 -4.86 -7.30 22.29
N ASN A 209 -6.01 -7.19 22.96
CA ASN A 209 -7.32 -7.18 22.31
C ASN A 209 -7.42 -6.05 21.30
N LYS A 210 -6.91 -4.86 21.65
CA LYS A 210 -6.86 -3.73 20.74
C LYS A 210 -5.94 -3.97 19.54
N LEU A 211 -4.75 -4.53 19.75
CA LEU A 211 -3.81 -4.89 18.66
C LEU A 211 -4.37 -6.02 17.80
N GLU A 212 -5.10 -6.97 18.38
CA GLU A 212 -5.80 -8.04 17.68
C GLU A 212 -7.02 -7.52 16.92
N GLU A 213 -7.77 -6.54 17.44
CA GLU A 213 -8.85 -5.84 16.75
C GLU A 213 -8.31 -4.90 15.66
N GLU A 214 -7.23 -4.17 15.90
CA GLU A 214 -6.55 -3.33 14.90
C GLU A 214 -5.91 -4.19 13.83
N ASN A 215 -5.33 -5.35 14.17
CA ASN A 215 -4.87 -6.33 13.18
C ASN A 215 -6.05 -6.96 12.46
N LYS A 216 -7.14 -7.33 13.14
CA LYS A 216 -8.34 -7.88 12.50
C LYS A 216 -9.01 -6.85 11.60
N ASN A 217 -9.03 -5.59 11.97
CA ASN A 217 -9.54 -4.47 11.17
C ASN A 217 -8.57 -4.06 10.07
N ARG A 218 -7.25 -4.12 10.27
CA ARG A 218 -6.23 -4.00 9.21
C ARG A 218 -6.31 -5.16 8.25
N ILE A 219 -6.51 -6.39 8.70
CA ILE A 219 -6.61 -7.59 7.88
C ILE A 219 -7.96 -7.63 7.14
N ASN A 220 -9.05 -7.18 7.78
CA ASN A 220 -10.35 -7.00 7.15
C ASN A 220 -10.33 -5.83 6.15
N SER A 221 -9.70 -4.70 6.46
CA SER A 221 -9.61 -3.55 5.53
C SER A 221 -8.54 -3.70 4.45
N ALA A 222 -7.47 -4.46 4.70
CA ALA A 222 -6.41 -4.75 3.74
C ALA A 222 -6.82 -5.78 2.69
N LEU A 223 -8.00 -6.39 2.75
CA LEU A 223 -8.46 -7.31 1.71
C LEU A 223 -9.91 -7.08 1.28
N GLN A 224 -10.59 -6.04 1.81
CA GLN A 224 -12.01 -5.86 1.54
C GLN A 224 -12.37 -5.02 0.31
N VAL A 225 -11.47 -4.25 -0.32
CA VAL A 225 -11.95 -3.31 -1.34
C VAL A 225 -11.02 -3.20 -2.53
N LEU A 226 -11.11 -4.18 -3.43
CA LEU A 226 -10.97 -3.98 -4.87
C LEU A 226 -12.05 -4.83 -5.56
N GLY A 227 -13.30 -4.40 -5.37
CA GLY A 227 -14.47 -4.97 -6.04
C GLY A 227 -15.22 -3.86 -6.78
N PRO A 228 -15.59 -4.05 -8.05
CA PRO A 228 -16.04 -2.98 -8.95
C PRO A 228 -17.43 -2.39 -8.63
N ASP A 229 -18.27 -3.11 -7.87
CA ASP A 229 -19.68 -2.73 -7.73
C ASP A 229 -19.97 -1.78 -6.54
N GLU A 230 -19.05 -1.67 -5.57
CA GLU A 230 -19.20 -0.78 -4.40
C GLU A 230 -18.11 0.30 -4.27
N ASP A 231 -16.97 0.19 -4.97
CA ASP A 231 -15.86 1.15 -4.79
C ASP A 231 -16.08 2.47 -5.54
N PRO A 232 -16.31 3.60 -4.83
CA PRO A 232 -16.55 4.89 -5.47
C PRO A 232 -15.36 5.37 -6.31
N LEU A 233 -14.13 5.01 -5.92
CA LEU A 233 -12.91 5.44 -6.62
C LEU A 233 -12.79 4.78 -7.99
N TYR A 234 -13.15 3.50 -8.09
CA TYR A 234 -13.15 2.77 -9.36
C TYR A 234 -14.19 3.34 -10.32
N ARG A 235 -15.39 3.66 -9.83
CA ARG A 235 -16.44 4.30 -10.64
C ARG A 235 -15.99 5.67 -11.14
N GLN A 236 -15.44 6.49 -10.26
CA GLN A 236 -14.91 7.81 -10.62
C GLN A 236 -13.81 7.71 -11.68
N PHE A 237 -12.84 6.79 -11.52
CA PHE A 237 -11.78 6.60 -12.50
C PHE A 237 -12.34 6.20 -13.88
N LYS A 238 -13.31 5.28 -13.92
CA LYS A 238 -13.98 4.85 -15.16
C LYS A 238 -14.74 6.01 -15.83
N GLU A 239 -15.43 6.83 -15.05
CA GLU A 239 -16.15 8.02 -15.56
C GLU A 239 -15.18 9.03 -16.19
N GLN A 240 -14.00 9.25 -15.59
CA GLN A 240 -12.98 10.13 -16.18
C GLN A 240 -12.46 9.61 -17.53
N ILE A 241 -12.26 8.28 -17.66
CA ILE A 241 -11.85 7.68 -18.94
C ILE A 241 -12.91 7.87 -20.01
N ILE A 242 -14.18 7.59 -19.69
CA ILE A 242 -15.30 7.76 -20.63
C ILE A 242 -15.37 9.22 -21.08
N ARG A 243 -15.25 10.17 -20.14
CA ARG A 243 -15.26 11.60 -20.44
C ARG A 243 -14.15 11.98 -21.42
N LEU A 244 -12.91 11.55 -21.17
CA LEU A 244 -11.77 11.84 -22.05
C LEU A 244 -11.94 11.20 -23.43
N LYS A 245 -12.43 9.96 -23.49
CA LYS A 245 -12.72 9.27 -24.75
C LYS A 245 -13.77 10.00 -25.58
N THR A 246 -14.91 10.35 -24.98
CA THR A 246 -15.97 11.11 -25.67
C THR A 246 -15.48 12.49 -26.11
N GLN A 247 -14.65 13.16 -25.30
CA GLN A 247 -14.04 14.43 -25.68
C GLN A 247 -13.12 14.26 -26.90
N GLN A 248 -12.26 13.24 -26.90
CA GLN A 248 -11.37 12.92 -28.02
C GLN A 248 -12.16 12.62 -29.29
N GLU A 249 -13.22 11.79 -29.21
CA GLU A 249 -14.09 11.45 -30.36
C GLU A 249 -14.79 12.70 -30.93
N ALA A 250 -15.37 13.54 -30.08
CA ALA A 250 -16.03 14.77 -30.51
C ALA A 250 -15.04 15.76 -31.15
N MET A 251 -13.82 15.85 -30.62
CA MET A 251 -12.77 16.71 -31.15
C MET A 251 -12.25 16.20 -32.50
N GLN A 252 -12.08 14.88 -32.65
CA GLN A 252 -11.71 14.27 -33.92
C GLN A 252 -12.78 14.51 -34.98
N GLN A 253 -14.06 14.32 -34.65
CA GLN A 253 -15.16 14.62 -35.57
C GLN A 253 -15.18 16.09 -36.02
N LYS A 254 -14.91 17.04 -35.12
CA LYS A 254 -14.80 18.46 -35.48
C LYS A 254 -13.64 18.74 -36.44
N ARG A 255 -12.49 18.09 -36.23
CA ARG A 255 -11.31 18.19 -37.12
C ARG A 255 -11.60 17.60 -38.50
N ASP A 256 -12.17 16.40 -38.55
CA ASP A 256 -12.44 15.66 -39.79
C ASP A 256 -13.56 16.30 -40.62
N SER A 257 -14.55 16.91 -39.96
CA SER A 257 -15.65 17.64 -40.63
C SER A 257 -15.32 19.09 -40.97
N PHE A 258 -14.10 19.56 -40.69
CA PHE A 258 -13.72 20.94 -40.97
C PHE A 258 -13.70 21.22 -42.48
N PRO A 259 -14.50 22.18 -42.99
CA PRO A 259 -14.67 22.38 -44.42
C PRO A 259 -13.51 23.22 -44.99
N LYS A 260 -12.32 22.61 -45.09
CA LYS A 260 -11.07 23.25 -45.52
C LYS A 260 -11.18 23.87 -46.91
N ASP A 261 -11.81 23.17 -47.85
CA ASP A 261 -11.95 23.64 -49.23
C ASP A 261 -12.87 24.86 -49.33
N LYS A 262 -13.97 24.88 -48.53
CA LYS A 262 -14.85 26.05 -48.40
C LYS A 262 -14.08 27.26 -47.85
N LEU A 263 -13.27 27.08 -46.81
CA LEU A 263 -12.46 28.18 -46.26
C LEU A 263 -11.47 28.72 -47.31
N ASN A 264 -10.75 27.85 -48.01
CA ASN A 264 -9.79 28.26 -49.05
C ASN A 264 -10.49 29.05 -50.16
N ARG A 265 -11.62 28.56 -50.70
CA ARG A 265 -12.37 29.26 -51.75
C ARG A 265 -12.89 30.62 -51.29
N LEU A 266 -13.38 30.72 -50.05
CA LEU A 266 -13.83 31.99 -49.48
C LEU A 266 -12.67 32.97 -49.26
N GLN A 267 -11.51 32.52 -48.82
CA GLN A 267 -10.31 33.36 -48.70
C GLN A 267 -9.84 33.88 -50.06
N GLU A 268 -9.87 33.04 -51.09
CA GLU A 268 -9.57 33.48 -52.45
C GLU A 268 -10.60 34.48 -52.97
N LEU A 269 -11.89 34.29 -52.69
CA LEU A 269 -12.93 35.27 -52.99
C LEU A 269 -12.66 36.59 -52.27
N HIS A 270 -12.34 36.55 -50.98
CA HIS A 270 -12.06 37.75 -50.20
C HIS A 270 -10.82 38.50 -50.72
N LEU A 271 -9.79 37.77 -51.19
CA LEU A 271 -8.60 38.36 -51.82
C LEU A 271 -8.93 39.02 -53.16
N LEU A 272 -9.80 38.41 -53.97
CA LEU A 272 -10.31 38.97 -55.23
C LEU A 272 -11.11 40.25 -54.99
N LEU A 273 -11.92 40.29 -53.93
CA LEU A 273 -12.79 41.43 -53.59
C LEU A 273 -12.06 42.59 -52.88
N LYS A 274 -10.83 42.38 -52.42
CA LYS A 274 -10.06 43.39 -51.71
C LYS A 274 -9.82 44.58 -52.62
N LYS A 275 -10.42 45.73 -52.31
CA LYS A 275 -10.20 47.00 -53.02
C LYS A 275 -8.71 47.32 -53.02
N GLN A 276 -8.05 47.13 -54.16
CA GLN A 276 -6.71 47.61 -54.43
C GLN A 276 -6.84 49.02 -55.00
N GLU A 277 -5.95 49.96 -54.65
CA GLU A 277 -6.00 51.37 -55.09
C GLU A 277 -6.04 51.56 -56.63
N VAL A 278 -5.79 50.50 -57.40
CA VAL A 278 -5.65 50.50 -58.86
C VAL A 278 -6.88 49.96 -59.60
N LEU A 279 -7.80 49.22 -58.94
CA LEU A 279 -8.93 48.57 -59.61
C LEU A 279 -10.27 49.23 -59.25
N SER A 280 -11.07 49.52 -60.27
CA SER A 280 -12.47 49.96 -60.13
C SER A 280 -13.38 48.80 -59.67
N GLU A 281 -14.51 49.12 -59.04
CA GLU A 281 -15.50 48.11 -58.61
C GLU A 281 -15.99 47.24 -59.78
N THR A 282 -16.15 47.85 -60.96
CA THR A 282 -16.49 47.16 -62.21
C THR A 282 -15.45 46.12 -62.62
N GLU A 283 -14.16 46.40 -62.47
CA GLU A 283 -13.10 45.45 -62.80
C GLU A 283 -13.03 44.30 -61.80
N ILE A 284 -13.24 44.58 -60.50
CA ILE A 284 -13.31 43.55 -59.45
C ILE A 284 -14.48 42.59 -59.71
N LEU A 285 -15.66 43.13 -60.03
CA LEU A 285 -16.83 42.31 -60.36
C LEU A 285 -16.64 41.54 -61.68
N SER A 286 -15.96 42.11 -62.67
CA SER A 286 -15.61 41.38 -63.91
C SER A 286 -14.76 40.14 -63.60
N GLN A 287 -13.75 40.27 -62.73
CA GLN A 287 -12.92 39.13 -62.30
C GLN A 287 -13.72 38.09 -61.52
N PHE A 288 -14.68 38.53 -60.68
CA PHE A 288 -15.59 37.62 -59.98
C PHE A 288 -16.41 36.78 -60.97
N TRP A 289 -17.02 37.43 -61.97
CA TRP A 289 -17.82 36.76 -62.99
C TRP A 289 -16.98 35.82 -63.87
N GLU A 290 -15.75 36.18 -64.19
CA GLU A 290 -14.82 35.30 -64.89
C GLU A 290 -14.50 34.03 -64.07
N LYS A 291 -14.30 34.18 -62.76
CA LYS A 291 -13.99 33.06 -61.85
C LYS A 291 -15.16 32.09 -61.68
N TYR A 292 -16.38 32.61 -61.51
CA TYR A 292 -17.61 31.84 -61.27
C TYR A 292 -18.52 31.76 -62.50
N ASN A 293 -17.91 31.50 -63.66
CA ASN A 293 -18.55 31.56 -64.98
C ASN A 293 -19.40 30.34 -65.39
N THR A 294 -19.52 29.31 -64.53
CA THR A 294 -20.37 28.14 -64.80
C THR A 294 -21.44 27.98 -63.72
N PRO A 295 -22.60 27.36 -64.03
CA PRO A 295 -23.68 27.17 -63.05
C PRO A 295 -23.22 26.39 -61.82
N GLU A 296 -22.32 25.43 -62.00
CA GLU A 296 -21.77 24.59 -60.92
C GLU A 296 -20.90 25.43 -59.98
N LYS A 297 -19.96 26.22 -60.53
CA LYS A 297 -19.10 27.11 -59.73
C LYS A 297 -19.90 28.20 -59.02
N PHE A 298 -20.91 28.76 -59.71
CA PHE A 298 -21.78 29.77 -59.11
C PHE A 298 -22.62 29.16 -57.98
N THR A 299 -23.18 27.97 -58.18
CA THR A 299 -23.92 27.26 -57.12
C THR A 299 -23.01 26.91 -55.93
N GLU A 300 -21.76 26.51 -56.19
CA GLU A 300 -20.76 26.24 -55.16
C GLU A 300 -20.49 27.49 -54.30
N ILE A 301 -20.27 28.66 -54.92
CA ILE A 301 -20.04 29.88 -54.14
C ILE A 301 -21.28 30.37 -53.40
N LEU A 302 -22.49 30.18 -53.95
CA LEU A 302 -23.75 30.45 -53.23
C LEU A 302 -23.89 29.57 -51.98
N ASN A 303 -23.48 28.30 -52.06
CA ASN A 303 -23.46 27.38 -50.92
C ASN A 303 -22.40 27.79 -49.89
N ASP A 304 -21.19 28.15 -50.34
CA ASP A 304 -20.10 28.58 -49.47
C ASP A 304 -20.43 29.89 -48.74
N LEU A 305 -21.11 30.84 -49.41
CA LEU A 305 -21.60 32.08 -48.82
C LEU A 305 -22.84 31.88 -47.93
N GLU A 306 -23.36 30.66 -47.83
CA GLU A 306 -24.56 30.31 -47.05
C GLU A 306 -25.79 31.13 -47.45
N ILE A 307 -25.95 31.40 -48.76
CA ILE A 307 -27.10 32.16 -49.27
C ILE A 307 -28.40 31.37 -49.03
N PRO A 308 -29.38 31.95 -48.30
CA PRO A 308 -30.66 31.31 -48.04
C PRO A 308 -31.36 30.92 -49.33
N VAL A 309 -32.07 29.79 -49.34
CA VAL A 309 -32.80 29.30 -50.52
C VAL A 309 -33.78 30.34 -51.07
N SER A 310 -34.36 31.17 -50.19
CA SER A 310 -35.25 32.28 -50.56
C SER A 310 -34.55 33.41 -51.32
N GLU A 311 -33.25 33.63 -51.12
CA GLU A 311 -32.46 34.67 -51.80
C GLU A 311 -31.88 34.19 -53.14
N ARG A 312 -31.68 32.87 -53.30
CA ARG A 312 -31.01 32.28 -54.48
C ARG A 312 -31.64 32.64 -55.83
N PRO A 313 -32.97 32.74 -56.00
CA PRO A 313 -33.56 33.16 -57.27
C PRO A 313 -33.05 34.54 -57.72
N GLY A 314 -32.94 35.50 -56.80
CA GLY A 314 -32.40 36.84 -57.11
C GLY A 314 -30.94 36.80 -57.54
N TRP A 315 -30.11 35.99 -56.88
CA TRP A 315 -28.71 35.78 -57.28
C TRP A 315 -28.60 35.09 -58.65
N GLN A 316 -29.51 34.17 -58.96
CA GLN A 316 -29.54 33.47 -60.24
C GLN A 316 -29.90 34.42 -61.40
N GLU A 317 -30.77 35.40 -61.18
CA GLU A 317 -31.06 36.43 -62.19
C GLU A 317 -29.81 37.28 -62.52
N TYR A 318 -28.98 37.61 -61.52
CA TYR A 318 -27.70 38.27 -61.79
C TYR A 318 -26.72 37.39 -62.57
N TYR A 319 -26.68 36.08 -62.29
CA TYR A 319 -25.88 35.15 -63.08
C TYR A 319 -26.38 35.03 -64.52
N ASN A 320 -27.70 34.93 -64.71
CA ASN A 320 -28.34 34.87 -66.03
C ASN A 320 -28.14 36.17 -66.82
N TYR A 321 -28.08 37.32 -66.14
CA TYR A 321 -27.73 38.60 -66.75
C TYR A 321 -26.31 38.59 -67.33
N GLN A 322 -25.34 37.99 -66.63
CA GLN A 322 -23.94 37.97 -67.08
C GLN A 322 -23.61 36.82 -68.04
N HIS A 323 -24.16 35.62 -67.80
CA HIS A 323 -23.75 34.39 -68.46
C HIS A 323 -24.90 33.63 -69.14
N GLY A 324 -26.14 34.13 -69.05
CA GLY A 324 -27.30 33.50 -69.66
C GLY A 324 -27.32 33.63 -71.18
N SER A 325 -28.20 32.86 -71.83
CA SER A 325 -28.53 33.05 -73.25
C SER A 325 -29.13 34.44 -73.50
N PHE A 326 -29.11 34.92 -74.74
CA PHE A 326 -29.66 36.24 -75.10
C PHE A 326 -31.09 36.50 -74.57
N ARG A 327 -31.95 35.49 -74.58
CA ARG A 327 -33.32 35.58 -74.01
C ARG A 327 -33.31 35.70 -72.49
N GLN A 328 -32.43 34.96 -71.81
CA GLN A 328 -32.28 35.03 -70.36
C GLN A 328 -31.67 36.37 -69.92
N GLN A 329 -30.66 36.87 -70.65
CA GLN A 329 -30.04 38.18 -70.36
C GLN A 329 -31.07 39.31 -70.44
N LEU A 330 -31.87 39.36 -71.51
CA LEU A 330 -32.95 40.37 -71.67
C LEU A 330 -33.96 40.33 -70.53
N PHE A 331 -34.40 39.13 -70.13
CA PHE A 331 -35.33 38.96 -69.01
C PHE A 331 -34.71 39.36 -67.67
N SER A 332 -33.44 38.99 -67.47
CA SER A 332 -32.70 39.30 -66.24
C SER A 332 -32.41 40.81 -66.11
N VAL A 333 -32.12 41.51 -67.21
CA VAL A 333 -31.99 42.99 -67.23
C VAL A 333 -33.25 43.65 -66.69
N PHE A 334 -34.42 43.16 -67.10
CA PHE A 334 -35.72 43.68 -66.66
C PHE A 334 -35.96 43.48 -65.16
N LEU A 335 -35.40 42.42 -64.58
CA LEU A 335 -35.57 42.06 -63.16
C LEU A 335 -34.48 42.62 -62.23
N THR A 336 -33.26 42.88 -62.72
CA THR A 336 -32.08 43.23 -61.90
C THR A 336 -31.64 44.70 -62.02
N VAL A 337 -31.94 45.37 -63.13
CA VAL A 337 -31.57 46.77 -63.38
C VAL A 337 -32.73 47.69 -63.00
N SER A 338 -32.43 48.96 -62.68
CA SER A 338 -33.33 50.03 -62.23
C SER A 338 -34.50 50.42 -63.17
N TRP A 339 -34.91 49.56 -64.10
CA TRP A 339 -35.83 49.82 -65.22
C TRP A 339 -37.20 49.10 -65.15
N GLY A 340 -37.65 48.51 -64.04
CA GLY A 340 -38.99 47.87 -64.11
C GLY A 340 -39.79 47.51 -62.85
N ILE A 341 -39.26 46.73 -61.91
CA ILE A 341 -40.12 46.10 -60.90
C ILE A 341 -39.64 46.39 -59.48
N PRO A 342 -40.47 47.00 -58.60
CA PRO A 342 -40.19 47.09 -57.17
C PRO A 342 -40.02 45.70 -56.55
N GLN A 343 -39.23 45.57 -55.47
CA GLN A 343 -39.06 44.28 -54.76
C GLN A 343 -40.40 43.63 -54.36
N LEU A 344 -41.40 44.44 -54.00
CA LEU A 344 -42.77 44.01 -53.68
C LEU A 344 -43.51 43.32 -54.83
N LEU A 345 -43.05 43.51 -56.08
CA LEU A 345 -43.63 42.96 -57.29
C LEU A 345 -42.70 41.91 -57.95
N GLY A 346 -41.63 41.49 -57.26
CA GLY A 346 -40.71 40.44 -57.73
C GLY A 346 -39.40 40.95 -58.36
N GLY A 347 -39.09 42.24 -58.26
CA GLY A 347 -37.79 42.77 -58.69
C GLY A 347 -36.64 42.44 -57.74
N VAL A 348 -35.42 42.35 -58.26
CA VAL A 348 -34.23 41.99 -57.48
C VAL A 348 -33.48 43.27 -57.06
N PRO A 349 -33.06 43.42 -55.79
CA PRO A 349 -32.30 44.59 -55.33
C PRO A 349 -31.02 44.81 -56.15
N SER A 350 -30.75 46.06 -56.56
CA SER A 350 -29.59 46.42 -57.40
C SER A 350 -28.22 46.11 -56.76
N ASN A 351 -28.17 45.98 -55.44
CA ASN A 351 -26.97 45.71 -54.64
C ASN A 351 -26.84 44.25 -54.20
N THR A 352 -27.70 43.35 -54.69
CA THR A 352 -27.70 41.92 -54.33
C THR A 352 -26.31 41.31 -54.49
N ILE A 353 -25.67 41.57 -55.64
CA ILE A 353 -24.27 41.25 -55.91
C ILE A 353 -23.49 42.54 -56.13
N SER A 354 -22.73 42.95 -55.11
CA SER A 354 -21.82 44.08 -55.10
C SER A 354 -20.54 43.68 -54.38
N VAL A 355 -19.45 44.42 -54.55
CA VAL A 355 -18.19 44.11 -53.84
C VAL A 355 -18.40 44.14 -52.34
N ASP A 356 -19.19 45.09 -51.84
CA ASP A 356 -19.48 45.21 -50.40
C ASP A 356 -20.38 44.05 -49.90
N SER A 357 -21.41 43.65 -50.66
CA SER A 357 -22.28 42.49 -50.31
C SER A 357 -21.49 41.18 -50.26
N LEU A 358 -20.68 40.91 -51.29
CA LEU A 358 -19.84 39.71 -51.36
C LEU A 358 -18.76 39.71 -50.26
N SER A 359 -18.15 40.86 -49.99
CA SER A 359 -17.13 41.01 -48.93
C SER A 359 -17.75 40.79 -47.55
N SER A 360 -18.94 41.33 -47.30
CA SER A 360 -19.65 41.16 -46.03
C SER A 360 -20.06 39.70 -45.81
N LYS A 361 -20.67 39.06 -46.82
CA LYS A 361 -21.13 37.66 -46.68
C LYS A 361 -19.95 36.68 -46.58
N SER A 362 -18.91 36.85 -47.40
CA SER A 362 -17.69 36.03 -47.30
C SER A 362 -16.98 36.24 -45.96
N GLY A 363 -16.80 37.49 -45.52
CA GLY A 363 -16.17 37.82 -44.24
C GLY A 363 -16.89 37.19 -43.04
N ALA A 364 -18.23 37.22 -43.02
CA ALA A 364 -19.01 36.62 -41.95
C ALA A 364 -18.86 35.09 -41.85
N VAL A 365 -18.72 34.39 -42.98
CA VAL A 365 -18.50 32.93 -43.01
C VAL A 365 -17.04 32.60 -42.69
N ILE A 366 -16.08 33.33 -43.26
CA ILE A 366 -14.64 33.17 -42.96
C ILE A 366 -14.39 33.36 -41.47
N GLN A 367 -14.95 34.39 -40.84
CA GLN A 367 -14.78 34.63 -39.42
C GLN A 367 -15.28 33.44 -38.58
N ARG A 368 -16.43 32.85 -38.93
CA ARG A 368 -16.95 31.65 -38.25
C ARG A 368 -16.04 30.44 -38.44
N LEU A 369 -15.54 30.22 -39.66
CA LEU A 369 -14.63 29.11 -39.97
C LEU A 369 -13.25 29.29 -39.33
N GLU A 370 -12.73 30.52 -39.24
CA GLU A 370 -11.47 30.83 -38.57
C GLU A 370 -11.59 30.68 -37.05
N VAL A 371 -12.74 31.01 -36.44
CA VAL A 371 -13.01 30.69 -35.03
C VAL A 371 -12.98 29.18 -34.82
N MET A 372 -13.67 28.41 -35.67
CA MET A 372 -13.66 26.95 -35.60
C MET A 372 -12.24 26.38 -35.82
N ARG A 373 -11.46 26.95 -36.74
CA ARG A 373 -10.06 26.56 -37.00
C ARG A 373 -9.16 26.89 -35.82
N ALA A 374 -9.34 28.05 -35.20
CA ALA A 374 -8.60 28.45 -34.01
C ALA A 374 -8.94 27.55 -32.83
N GLU A 375 -10.21 27.18 -32.64
CA GLU A 375 -10.62 26.15 -31.70
C GLU A 375 -9.87 24.85 -31.98
N ILE A 376 -9.93 24.32 -33.22
CA ILE A 376 -9.23 23.10 -33.66
C ILE A 376 -7.73 23.15 -33.40
N ASN A 377 -7.07 24.27 -33.72
CA ASN A 377 -5.62 24.43 -33.52
C ASN A 377 -5.23 24.55 -32.04
N GLN A 378 -6.13 25.04 -31.19
CA GLN A 378 -5.96 25.04 -29.74
C GLN A 378 -6.33 23.69 -29.11
N LEU A 379 -6.95 22.77 -29.86
CA LEU A 379 -7.29 21.45 -29.36
C LEU A 379 -6.01 20.65 -29.12
N LYS A 380 -5.86 20.26 -27.87
CA LYS A 380 -5.01 19.19 -27.43
C LYS A 380 -5.67 17.86 -27.84
N LEU A 381 -5.25 17.30 -28.96
CA LEU A 381 -5.64 15.97 -29.43
C LEU A 381 -4.46 15.03 -29.26
N ILE A 382 -4.73 13.80 -28.83
CA ILE A 382 -3.74 12.73 -28.93
C ILE A 382 -3.51 12.44 -30.43
N PRO A 383 -2.26 12.43 -30.93
CA PRO A 383 -1.96 12.18 -32.33
C PRO A 383 -2.42 10.79 -32.79
N ASP A 384 -2.80 10.67 -34.06
CA ASP A 384 -3.25 9.40 -34.65
C ASP A 384 -2.13 8.33 -34.62
N GLU A 385 -0.86 8.76 -34.65
CA GLU A 385 0.33 7.90 -34.52
C GLU A 385 0.40 7.19 -33.16
N GLU A 386 -0.16 7.77 -32.11
CA GLU A 386 -0.23 7.16 -30.77
C GLU A 386 -1.46 6.27 -30.58
N ASN A 387 -2.33 6.17 -31.59
CA ASN A 387 -3.54 5.35 -31.63
C ASN A 387 -4.44 5.50 -30.39
N PRO A 388 -5.14 6.64 -30.25
CA PRO A 388 -5.90 6.99 -29.04
C PRO A 388 -6.90 5.92 -28.61
N SER A 389 -7.58 5.27 -29.58
CA SER A 389 -8.53 4.18 -29.33
C SER A 389 -7.88 3.00 -28.61
N GLN A 390 -6.67 2.61 -29.04
CA GLN A 390 -5.92 1.53 -28.39
C GLN A 390 -5.45 1.92 -26.98
N LEU A 391 -5.11 3.18 -26.73
CA LEU A 391 -4.74 3.65 -25.38
C LEU A 391 -5.91 3.49 -24.42
N PHE A 392 -7.10 3.98 -24.79
CA PHE A 392 -8.30 3.88 -23.97
C PHE A 392 -8.78 2.42 -23.81
N GLU A 393 -8.77 1.63 -24.88
CA GLU A 393 -9.10 0.20 -24.80
C GLU A 393 -8.15 -0.57 -23.89
N SER A 394 -6.84 -0.26 -23.95
CA SER A 394 -5.85 -0.87 -23.07
C SER A 394 -6.15 -0.54 -21.61
N ILE A 395 -6.47 0.72 -21.28
CA ILE A 395 -6.87 1.10 -19.92
C ILE A 395 -8.12 0.35 -19.49
N GLU A 396 -9.16 0.28 -20.33
CA GLU A 396 -10.40 -0.44 -20.04
C GLU A 396 -10.19 -1.95 -19.82
N GLN A 397 -9.33 -2.59 -20.61
CA GLN A 397 -9.00 -4.01 -20.46
C GLN A 397 -8.27 -4.27 -19.14
N ASN A 398 -7.26 -3.45 -18.80
CA ASN A 398 -6.57 -3.56 -17.54
C ASN A 398 -7.50 -3.26 -16.35
N LEU A 399 -8.43 -2.33 -16.49
CA LEU A 399 -9.47 -2.11 -15.49
C LEU A 399 -10.39 -3.31 -15.29
N LYS A 400 -10.76 -4.01 -16.38
CA LYS A 400 -11.52 -5.26 -16.27
C LYS A 400 -10.74 -6.32 -15.50
N VAL A 401 -9.41 -6.40 -15.67
CA VAL A 401 -8.56 -7.28 -14.87
C VAL A 401 -8.64 -6.91 -13.39
N LEU A 402 -8.54 -5.62 -13.03
CA LEU A 402 -8.74 -5.17 -11.64
C LEU A 402 -10.13 -5.56 -11.10
N SER A 403 -11.16 -5.52 -11.94
CA SER A 403 -12.53 -5.90 -11.57
C SER A 403 -12.75 -7.41 -11.43
N GLY A 404 -11.98 -8.22 -12.17
CA GLY A 404 -12.03 -9.68 -12.20
C GLY A 404 -11.38 -10.34 -10.97
N PHE A 405 -10.53 -9.60 -10.25
CA PHE A 405 -10.04 -9.97 -8.92
C PHE A 405 -11.13 -9.80 -7.85
N LYS A 406 -12.27 -10.47 -8.04
CA LYS A 406 -13.30 -10.60 -7.00
C LYS A 406 -12.65 -11.20 -5.75
N LYS A 407 -12.69 -10.42 -4.66
CA LYS A 407 -12.60 -10.81 -3.24
C LYS A 407 -12.20 -12.27 -3.04
N VAL A 408 -10.91 -12.57 -3.13
CA VAL A 408 -10.38 -13.74 -2.44
C VAL A 408 -10.41 -13.36 -0.96
N SER A 409 -11.59 -13.48 -0.32
CA SER A 409 -11.73 -13.08 1.06
C SER A 409 -10.86 -14.01 1.91
N LEU A 410 -10.17 -13.44 2.88
CA LEU A 410 -9.50 -14.23 3.91
C LEU A 410 -10.50 -15.18 4.57
N GLU A 411 -11.77 -14.83 4.69
CA GLU A 411 -12.83 -15.76 5.12
C GLU A 411 -12.98 -16.97 4.18
N SER A 412 -12.88 -16.82 2.85
CA SER A 412 -12.91 -17.96 1.92
C SER A 412 -11.61 -18.78 1.94
N ILE A 413 -10.46 -18.13 2.15
CA ILE A 413 -9.15 -18.77 2.25
C ILE A 413 -9.05 -19.52 3.59
N THR A 414 -9.36 -18.86 4.69
CA THR A 414 -9.48 -19.42 6.03
C THR A 414 -10.57 -20.47 6.08
N GLU A 415 -11.73 -20.30 5.44
CA GLU A 415 -12.71 -21.39 5.29
C GLU A 415 -12.20 -22.54 4.43
N GLN A 416 -11.40 -22.31 3.38
CA GLN A 416 -10.77 -23.39 2.60
C GLN A 416 -9.70 -24.12 3.42
N PHE A 417 -8.95 -23.40 4.25
CA PHE A 417 -7.99 -23.93 5.22
C PHE A 417 -8.68 -24.65 6.38
N GLU A 418 -9.85 -24.18 6.83
CA GLU A 418 -10.65 -24.82 7.86
C GLU A 418 -11.48 -25.99 7.32
N LYS A 419 -11.89 -25.99 6.05
CA LYS A 419 -12.56 -27.13 5.40
C LYS A 419 -11.59 -28.27 5.10
N SER A 420 -10.30 -27.99 4.93
CA SER A 420 -9.24 -29.01 4.84
C SER A 420 -8.88 -29.66 6.19
N ARG A 421 -9.48 -29.18 7.30
CA ARG A 421 -9.40 -29.73 8.67
C ARG A 421 -10.10 -31.09 8.87
N GLY A 422 -10.56 -31.73 7.79
CA GLY A 422 -11.21 -33.04 7.82
C GLY A 422 -10.27 -34.17 8.27
N GLY A 423 -10.12 -34.32 9.59
CA GLY A 423 -9.80 -35.57 10.28
C GLY A 423 -8.43 -36.21 10.00
N GLN A 424 -7.51 -36.02 10.96
CA GLN A 424 -6.47 -36.94 11.46
C GLN A 424 -5.14 -36.20 11.67
N ALA A 425 -4.83 -35.97 12.94
CA ALA A 425 -3.50 -35.63 13.40
C ALA A 425 -2.52 -36.80 13.16
N SER A 426 -1.26 -36.46 12.89
CA SER A 426 -0.05 -37.32 12.87
C SER A 426 0.51 -37.90 11.56
N THR A 427 0.03 -37.55 10.35
CA THR A 427 0.76 -37.94 9.10
C THR A 427 0.61 -36.98 7.90
N LYS A 428 -0.13 -35.87 8.05
CA LYS A 428 -0.54 -34.98 6.94
C LYS A 428 0.02 -33.54 7.01
N ALA A 429 0.85 -33.21 7.99
CA ALA A 429 1.30 -31.83 8.25
C ALA A 429 2.07 -31.22 7.07
N LEU A 430 3.06 -31.93 6.52
CA LEU A 430 3.84 -31.45 5.37
C LEU A 430 2.99 -31.31 4.09
N VAL A 431 2.02 -32.22 3.89
CA VAL A 431 1.10 -32.18 2.74
C VAL A 431 0.21 -30.94 2.83
N GLN A 432 -0.33 -30.66 4.01
CA GLN A 432 -1.11 -29.45 4.26
C GLN A 432 -0.25 -28.20 4.07
N VAL A 433 0.98 -28.17 4.62
CA VAL A 433 1.91 -27.03 4.44
C VAL A 433 2.23 -26.77 2.96
N ASN A 434 2.47 -27.80 2.16
CA ASN A 434 2.71 -27.62 0.73
C ASN A 434 1.45 -27.12 0.00
N SER A 435 0.27 -27.63 0.36
CA SER A 435 -1.00 -27.13 -0.17
C SER A 435 -1.23 -25.65 0.18
N ASP A 436 -0.89 -25.25 1.41
CA ASP A 436 -1.03 -23.88 1.88
C ASP A 436 -0.04 -22.94 1.18
N ILE A 437 1.19 -23.42 0.94
CA ILE A 437 2.20 -22.73 0.14
C ILE A 437 1.71 -22.53 -1.31
N ASP A 438 1.16 -23.57 -1.95
CA ASP A 438 0.67 -23.48 -3.33
C ASP A 438 -0.51 -22.50 -3.45
N LEU A 439 -1.42 -22.49 -2.47
CA LEU A 439 -2.51 -21.52 -2.42
C LEU A 439 -1.99 -20.08 -2.24
N LEU A 440 -1.01 -19.88 -1.35
CA LEU A 440 -0.36 -18.58 -1.15
C LEU A 440 0.35 -18.10 -2.43
N LYS A 441 1.08 -18.99 -3.12
CA LYS A 441 1.72 -18.66 -4.41
C LYS A 441 0.69 -18.23 -5.44
N LYS A 442 -0.42 -18.96 -5.58
CA LYS A 442 -1.51 -18.62 -6.51
C LYS A 442 -2.06 -17.22 -6.23
N ASN A 443 -2.23 -16.86 -4.96
CA ASN A 443 -2.69 -15.54 -4.55
C ASN A 443 -1.65 -14.44 -4.82
N LEU A 444 -0.37 -14.70 -4.56
CA LEU A 444 0.71 -13.75 -4.86
C LEU A 444 0.84 -13.49 -6.37
N HIS A 445 0.70 -14.53 -7.21
CA HIS A 445 0.67 -14.37 -8.67
C HIS A 445 -0.56 -13.59 -9.15
N ALA A 446 -1.72 -13.81 -8.53
CA ALA A 446 -2.91 -13.00 -8.77
C ALA A 446 -2.66 -11.51 -8.45
N GLN A 447 -2.06 -11.21 -7.32
CA GLN A 447 -1.70 -9.83 -6.97
C GLN A 447 -0.64 -9.23 -7.91
N LYS A 448 0.31 -10.04 -8.38
CA LYS A 448 1.30 -9.59 -9.37
C LYS A 448 0.64 -9.13 -10.66
N LEU A 449 -0.31 -9.91 -11.20
CA LEU A 449 -1.10 -9.53 -12.37
C LEU A 449 -1.88 -8.22 -12.14
N LEU A 450 -2.40 -8.01 -10.94
CA LEU A 450 -3.08 -6.77 -10.57
C LEU A 450 -2.12 -5.56 -10.64
N VAL A 451 -0.91 -5.70 -10.12
CA VAL A 451 0.11 -4.64 -10.16
C VAL A 451 0.60 -4.38 -11.59
N GLU A 452 0.76 -5.41 -12.40
CA GLU A 452 1.08 -5.28 -13.83
C GLU A 452 0.00 -4.50 -14.58
N SER A 453 -1.29 -4.76 -14.29
CA SER A 453 -2.40 -3.99 -14.84
C SER A 453 -2.37 -2.53 -14.41
N LEU A 454 -2.09 -2.24 -13.13
CA LEU A 454 -1.92 -0.87 -12.65
C LEU A 454 -0.75 -0.18 -13.37
N GLN A 455 0.38 -0.86 -13.50
CA GLN A 455 1.56 -0.32 -14.19
C GLN A 455 1.26 0.02 -15.65
N ASN A 456 0.51 -0.84 -16.34
CA ASN A 456 0.10 -0.60 -17.72
C ASN A 456 -0.86 0.60 -17.82
N ILE A 457 -1.86 0.70 -16.93
CA ILE A 457 -2.75 1.87 -16.87
C ILE A 457 -1.94 3.16 -16.69
N TYR A 458 -1.01 3.19 -15.74
CA TYR A 458 -0.15 4.37 -15.50
C TYR A 458 0.69 4.73 -16.73
N ALA A 459 1.23 3.73 -17.43
CA ALA A 459 1.97 3.95 -18.67
C ALA A 459 1.10 4.59 -19.77
N GLN A 460 -0.16 4.16 -19.93
CA GLN A 460 -1.06 4.77 -20.90
C GLN A 460 -1.48 6.18 -20.48
N ILE A 461 -1.80 6.42 -19.20
CA ILE A 461 -2.08 7.77 -18.68
C ILE A 461 -0.91 8.72 -18.97
N ASN A 462 0.33 8.25 -18.74
CA ASN A 462 1.51 9.04 -19.04
C ASN A 462 1.65 9.38 -20.52
N LYS A 463 1.18 8.56 -21.47
CA LYS A 463 1.16 8.94 -22.89
C LYS A 463 0.10 10.01 -23.13
N ILE A 464 -1.12 9.75 -22.67
CA ILE A 464 -2.28 10.63 -22.85
C ILE A 464 -2.00 12.05 -22.31
N LYS A 465 -1.35 12.17 -21.15
CA LYS A 465 -1.11 13.46 -20.48
C LYS A 465 -0.12 14.40 -21.20
N HIS A 466 0.70 13.89 -22.12
CA HIS A 466 1.54 14.76 -22.96
C HIS A 466 0.69 15.62 -23.89
N HIS A 467 -0.51 15.13 -24.22
CA HIS A 467 -1.40 15.75 -25.18
C HIS A 467 -2.54 16.46 -24.47
N VAL A 468 -3.26 15.79 -23.58
CA VAL A 468 -4.48 16.30 -22.94
C VAL A 468 -4.34 16.49 -21.43
N ASP A 469 -5.14 17.39 -20.83
CA ASP A 469 -5.19 17.54 -19.38
C ASP A 469 -5.74 16.27 -18.72
N CYS A 470 -4.91 15.65 -17.88
CA CYS A 470 -5.21 14.41 -17.16
C CYS A 470 -5.24 14.58 -15.64
N ASN A 471 -5.24 15.81 -15.11
CA ASN A 471 -5.08 16.04 -13.67
C ASN A 471 -6.07 15.23 -12.80
N GLU A 472 -7.35 15.23 -13.17
CA GLU A 472 -8.38 14.45 -12.42
C GLU A 472 -8.24 12.94 -12.63
N LEU A 473 -7.79 12.50 -13.81
CA LEU A 473 -7.52 11.09 -14.10
C LEU A 473 -6.31 10.58 -13.29
N GLU A 474 -5.24 11.36 -13.22
CA GLU A 474 -4.04 11.05 -12.43
C GLU A 474 -4.37 11.02 -10.93
N LYS A 475 -5.15 11.98 -10.44
CA LYS A 475 -5.57 12.04 -9.02
C LYS A 475 -6.44 10.84 -8.62
N THR A 476 -7.40 10.47 -9.46
CA THR A 476 -8.25 9.29 -9.22
C THR A 476 -7.47 7.98 -9.33
N TYR A 477 -6.51 7.91 -10.26
CA TYR A 477 -5.57 6.78 -10.36
C TYR A 477 -4.67 6.66 -9.14
N GLU A 478 -4.09 7.77 -8.65
CA GLU A 478 -3.24 7.77 -7.46
C GLU A 478 -4.02 7.32 -6.22
N ALA A 479 -5.26 7.79 -6.05
CA ALA A 479 -6.13 7.34 -4.96
C ALA A 479 -6.44 5.83 -5.05
N LEU A 480 -6.65 5.30 -6.26
CA LEU A 480 -6.83 3.87 -6.51
C LEU A 480 -5.55 3.09 -6.16
N LEU A 481 -4.38 3.59 -6.58
CA LEU A 481 -3.08 2.98 -6.27
C LEU A 481 -2.81 2.99 -4.76
N ASP A 482 -3.04 4.09 -4.06
CA ASP A 482 -2.84 4.19 -2.62
C ASP A 482 -3.70 3.21 -1.85
N LYS A 483 -4.93 3.00 -2.33
CA LYS A 483 -5.81 1.97 -1.79
C LYS A 483 -5.23 0.59 -2.02
N VAL A 484 -4.80 0.27 -3.25
CA VAL A 484 -4.15 -1.01 -3.57
C VAL A 484 -2.90 -1.23 -2.71
N VAL A 485 -2.03 -0.22 -2.59
CA VAL A 485 -0.81 -0.27 -1.78
C VAL A 485 -1.14 -0.55 -0.32
N LYS A 486 -2.14 0.14 0.27
CA LYS A 486 -2.59 -0.15 1.65
C LYS A 486 -3.18 -1.55 1.82
N THR A 487 -3.75 -2.11 0.74
CA THR A 487 -4.40 -3.41 0.73
C THR A 487 -3.39 -4.56 0.58
N ILE A 488 -2.51 -4.52 -0.40
CA ILE A 488 -1.64 -5.66 -0.74
C ILE A 488 -0.16 -5.46 -0.45
N SER A 489 0.28 -4.28 0.01
CA SER A 489 1.70 -4.08 0.30
C SER A 489 2.15 -4.90 1.52
N TYR A 490 3.26 -5.58 1.32
CA TYR A 490 3.95 -6.39 2.34
C TYR A 490 5.11 -5.64 3.00
N THR A 491 5.31 -4.38 2.61
CA THR A 491 6.28 -3.45 3.18
C THR A 491 5.59 -2.11 3.44
N GLU A 492 6.09 -1.34 4.40
CA GLU A 492 5.62 0.03 4.56
C GLU A 492 6.09 0.84 3.35
N ILE A 493 5.14 1.22 2.49
CA ILE A 493 5.37 2.11 1.35
C ILE A 493 4.93 3.51 1.80
N PRO A 494 5.86 4.48 1.89
CA PRO A 494 5.52 5.85 2.23
C PRO A 494 4.46 6.43 1.29
N SER A 495 3.47 7.11 1.85
CA SER A 495 2.34 7.67 1.10
C SER A 495 2.74 8.86 0.21
N ASP A 496 3.90 9.46 0.44
CA ASP A 496 4.46 10.60 -0.29
C ASP A 496 5.34 10.19 -1.49
N LEU A 497 5.57 8.89 -1.72
CA LEU A 497 6.32 8.43 -2.87
C LEU A 497 5.60 8.77 -4.20
N PRO A 498 6.34 9.14 -5.26
CA PRO A 498 5.78 9.27 -6.60
C PRO A 498 5.06 8.00 -7.06
N THR A 499 3.96 8.15 -7.80
CA THR A 499 3.11 7.06 -8.32
C THR A 499 3.92 5.93 -8.98
N SER A 500 4.90 6.27 -9.84
CA SER A 500 5.78 5.27 -10.48
C SER A 500 6.61 4.46 -9.47
N GLN A 501 7.12 5.12 -8.43
CA GLN A 501 7.92 4.49 -7.39
C GLN A 501 7.06 3.62 -6.46
N LYS A 502 5.83 4.05 -6.16
CA LYS A 502 4.85 3.26 -5.42
C LYS A 502 4.54 1.94 -6.14
N ILE A 503 4.23 1.98 -7.44
CA ILE A 503 3.97 0.78 -8.27
C ILE A 503 5.18 -0.14 -8.28
N ASN A 504 6.38 0.38 -8.54
CA ASN A 504 7.60 -0.41 -8.59
C ASN A 504 7.93 -1.06 -7.23
N THR A 505 7.78 -0.31 -6.14
CA THR A 505 8.02 -0.82 -4.79
C THR A 505 7.03 -1.93 -4.44
N LEU A 506 5.76 -1.75 -4.81
CA LEU A 506 4.74 -2.77 -4.63
C LEU A 506 5.04 -4.04 -5.43
N SER A 507 5.43 -3.89 -6.70
CA SER A 507 5.84 -5.01 -7.57
C SER A 507 7.01 -5.79 -6.97
N LEU A 508 8.09 -5.09 -6.59
CA LEU A 508 9.25 -5.69 -5.92
C LEU A 508 8.89 -6.38 -4.60
N SER A 509 7.94 -5.82 -3.85
CA SER A 509 7.48 -6.41 -2.60
C SER A 509 6.76 -7.74 -2.82
N ILE A 510 5.95 -7.84 -3.89
CA ILE A 510 5.27 -9.08 -4.27
C ILE A 510 6.27 -10.11 -4.81
N ASP A 511 7.20 -9.71 -5.68
CA ASP A 511 8.24 -10.60 -6.21
C ASP A 511 9.08 -11.20 -5.08
N ARG A 512 9.52 -10.38 -4.13
CA ARG A 512 10.23 -10.88 -2.93
C ARG A 512 9.38 -11.84 -2.11
N ALA A 513 8.08 -11.62 -2.00
CA ALA A 513 7.19 -12.52 -1.27
C ALA A 513 7.09 -13.88 -1.99
N ILE A 514 6.95 -13.88 -3.33
CA ILE A 514 6.95 -15.09 -4.17
C ILE A 514 8.27 -15.86 -3.97
N ASP A 515 9.42 -15.20 -4.17
CA ASP A 515 10.74 -15.82 -4.05
C ASP A 515 10.96 -16.44 -2.66
N ASN A 516 10.50 -15.77 -1.60
CA ASN A 516 10.62 -16.27 -0.24
C ASN A 516 9.76 -17.52 0.00
N VAL A 517 8.50 -17.51 -0.46
CA VAL A 517 7.58 -18.65 -0.33
C VAL A 517 8.09 -19.85 -1.14
N GLU A 518 8.58 -19.64 -2.35
CA GLU A 518 9.25 -20.68 -3.13
C GLU A 518 10.50 -21.22 -2.44
N GLY A 519 11.32 -20.32 -1.88
CA GLY A 519 12.51 -20.69 -1.13
C GLY A 519 12.20 -21.54 0.10
N ILE A 520 11.05 -21.32 0.76
CA ILE A 520 10.57 -22.14 1.87
C ILE A 520 10.18 -23.53 1.36
N GLN A 521 9.39 -23.61 0.28
CA GLN A 521 8.99 -24.88 -0.35
C GLN A 521 10.21 -25.73 -0.75
N ARG A 522 11.19 -25.11 -1.43
CA ARG A 522 12.44 -25.78 -1.84
C ARG A 522 13.24 -26.26 -0.63
N SER A 523 13.33 -25.46 0.43
CA SER A 523 14.06 -25.84 1.65
C SER A 523 13.41 -27.02 2.37
N LEU A 524 12.08 -27.02 2.49
CA LEU A 524 11.32 -28.14 3.06
C LEU A 524 11.53 -29.42 2.24
N ASN A 525 11.47 -29.32 0.90
CA ASN A 525 11.75 -30.45 0.02
C ASN A 525 13.17 -30.98 0.22
N LEU A 526 14.18 -30.13 0.33
CA LEU A 526 15.57 -30.57 0.56
C LEU A 526 15.74 -31.28 1.92
N ILE A 527 15.10 -30.78 2.98
CA ILE A 527 15.14 -31.40 4.31
C ILE A 527 14.57 -32.82 4.26
N VAL A 528 13.44 -33.00 3.58
CA VAL A 528 12.76 -34.30 3.46
C VAL A 528 13.62 -35.35 2.76
N HIS A 529 14.52 -34.95 1.86
CA HIS A 529 15.40 -35.85 1.11
C HIS A 529 16.76 -36.11 1.79
N ALA A 530 17.01 -35.50 2.95
CA ALA A 530 18.32 -35.54 3.60
C ALA A 530 18.52 -36.77 4.50
N LYS A 531 19.76 -37.29 4.53
CA LYS A 531 20.19 -38.34 5.48
C LYS A 531 20.39 -37.74 6.89
N GLN A 532 20.39 -38.58 7.93
CA GLN A 532 20.36 -38.20 9.36
C GLN A 532 21.17 -36.96 9.77
N LYS A 533 22.51 -36.96 9.61
CA LYS A 533 23.34 -35.79 9.98
C LYS A 533 23.09 -34.55 9.13
N ALA A 534 22.74 -34.74 7.84
CA ALA A 534 22.44 -33.65 6.93
C ALA A 534 21.06 -33.02 7.21
N MET A 535 20.07 -33.83 7.64
CA MET A 535 18.72 -33.38 7.94
C MET A 535 18.69 -32.39 9.11
N ILE A 536 19.37 -32.71 10.22
CA ILE A 536 19.45 -31.80 11.38
C ILE A 536 20.12 -30.47 11.00
N ALA A 537 21.21 -30.54 10.22
CA ALA A 537 21.91 -29.35 9.75
C ALA A 537 21.04 -28.48 8.82
N LEU A 538 20.29 -29.11 7.90
CA LEU A 538 19.38 -28.42 6.99
C LEU A 538 18.17 -27.83 7.70
N VAL A 539 17.62 -28.48 8.73
CA VAL A 539 16.54 -27.91 9.55
C VAL A 539 17.04 -26.70 10.33
N ASN A 540 18.23 -26.79 10.92
CA ASN A 540 18.84 -25.65 11.63
C ASN A 540 19.10 -24.47 10.67
N GLN A 541 19.62 -24.74 9.47
CA GLN A 541 19.76 -23.73 8.42
C GLN A 541 18.43 -23.16 7.96
N PHE A 542 17.39 -24.00 7.82
CA PHE A 542 16.06 -23.57 7.43
C PHE A 542 15.44 -22.63 8.47
N VAL A 543 15.49 -22.99 9.75
CA VAL A 543 14.99 -22.15 10.84
C VAL A 543 15.74 -20.80 10.83
N ASN A 544 17.07 -20.82 10.86
CA ASN A 544 17.87 -19.59 10.93
C ASN A 544 17.72 -18.70 9.69
N ASN A 545 17.64 -19.27 8.49
CA ASN A 545 17.59 -18.50 7.24
C ASN A 545 16.18 -18.03 6.89
N LYS A 546 15.12 -18.72 7.35
CA LYS A 546 13.74 -18.43 6.94
C LYS A 546 12.93 -17.70 8.00
N GLU A 547 13.26 -17.79 9.28
CA GLU A 547 12.53 -17.14 10.38
C GLU A 547 12.30 -15.62 10.17
N ASN A 548 13.28 -14.93 9.59
CA ASN A 548 13.18 -13.49 9.36
C ASN A 548 12.60 -13.10 7.99
N THR A 549 12.21 -14.08 7.17
CA THR A 549 11.72 -13.83 5.80
C THR A 549 10.24 -13.47 5.78
N TRP A 550 9.82 -12.70 4.77
CA TRP A 550 8.42 -12.35 4.59
C TRP A 550 7.54 -13.56 4.28
N GLY A 551 8.04 -14.52 3.49
CA GLY A 551 7.31 -15.77 3.22
C GLY A 551 6.99 -16.55 4.50
N HIS A 552 7.92 -16.56 5.47
CA HIS A 552 7.69 -17.18 6.77
C HIS A 552 6.62 -16.43 7.56
N LYS A 553 6.71 -15.10 7.64
CA LYS A 553 5.70 -14.26 8.32
C LYS A 553 4.30 -14.44 7.72
N PHE A 554 4.17 -14.54 6.39
CA PHE A 554 2.89 -14.82 5.74
C PHE A 554 2.38 -16.21 6.07
N LEU A 555 3.21 -17.24 5.92
CA LEU A 555 2.79 -18.61 6.23
C LEU A 555 2.44 -18.79 7.71
N LEU A 556 3.07 -18.07 8.65
CA LEU A 556 2.67 -18.06 10.06
C LEU A 556 1.25 -17.50 10.29
N ILE A 557 0.82 -16.57 9.44
CA ILE A 557 -0.51 -15.94 9.51
C ILE A 557 -1.54 -16.81 8.80
N PHE A 558 -1.20 -17.34 7.63
CA PHE A 558 -2.15 -18.02 6.74
C PHE A 558 -2.22 -19.54 6.95
N SER A 559 -1.17 -20.16 7.50
CA SER A 559 -1.06 -21.61 7.66
C SER A 559 -0.76 -21.99 9.12
N PRO A 560 -1.79 -22.35 9.90
CA PRO A 560 -1.61 -22.92 11.24
C PRO A 560 -0.72 -24.15 11.23
N ALA A 561 -0.82 -24.99 10.20
CA ALA A 561 0.01 -26.19 10.02
C ALA A 561 1.49 -25.84 9.83
N TYR A 562 1.79 -24.81 9.04
CA TYR A 562 3.17 -24.32 8.87
C TYR A 562 3.70 -23.74 10.19
N LYS A 563 2.88 -22.98 10.91
CA LYS A 563 3.24 -22.42 12.22
C LYS A 563 3.59 -23.49 13.24
N GLU A 564 2.76 -24.52 13.35
CA GLU A 564 2.99 -25.67 14.22
C GLU A 564 4.28 -26.40 13.82
N MET A 565 4.39 -26.81 12.54
CA MET A 565 5.57 -27.49 12.01
C MET A 565 6.85 -26.67 12.23
N PHE A 566 6.85 -25.36 11.95
CA PHE A 566 8.03 -24.53 12.08
C PHE A 566 8.49 -24.40 13.54
N ASN A 567 7.55 -24.20 14.47
CA ASN A 567 7.86 -24.12 15.90
C ASN A 567 8.42 -25.45 16.43
N GLU A 568 7.82 -26.57 16.05
CA GLU A 568 8.30 -27.90 16.44
C GLU A 568 9.68 -28.21 15.86
N LEU A 569 9.93 -27.85 14.60
CA LEU A 569 11.26 -27.97 13.98
C LEU A 569 12.31 -27.11 14.71
N LYS A 570 11.95 -25.87 15.08
CA LYS A 570 12.81 -24.96 15.85
C LYS A 570 13.14 -25.52 17.23
N GLU A 571 12.17 -26.08 17.94
CA GLU A 571 12.42 -26.76 19.22
C GLU A 571 13.33 -27.97 19.07
N ALA A 572 13.12 -28.78 18.03
CA ALA A 572 13.88 -30.01 17.80
C ALA A 572 15.37 -29.76 17.53
N VAL A 573 15.74 -28.60 16.96
CA VAL A 573 17.13 -28.19 16.70
C VAL A 573 17.74 -27.29 17.78
N SER A 574 16.95 -26.79 18.74
CA SER A 574 17.41 -25.93 19.84
C SER A 574 18.03 -26.70 21.02
N ALA A 575 17.91 -28.03 21.06
CA ALA A 575 18.49 -28.87 22.10
C ALA A 575 20.02 -28.99 21.94
N LYS A 576 20.79 -28.33 22.81
CA LYS A 576 22.27 -28.27 22.78
C LYS A 576 23.01 -29.56 23.21
N ASP A 577 22.33 -30.71 23.26
CA ASP A 577 22.93 -31.95 23.78
C ASP A 577 23.39 -32.89 22.66
N PRO A 578 24.71 -33.14 22.49
CA PRO A 578 25.25 -34.02 21.44
C PRO A 578 24.79 -35.48 21.59
N THR A 579 24.39 -35.90 22.79
CA THR A 579 23.92 -37.27 23.06
C THR A 579 22.48 -37.53 22.61
N LYS A 580 21.76 -36.49 22.14
CA LYS A 580 20.36 -36.56 21.72
C LYS A 580 20.14 -36.46 20.20
N GLN A 581 21.19 -36.55 19.37
CA GLN A 581 21.08 -36.43 17.90
C GLN A 581 20.08 -37.41 17.29
N GLU A 582 19.99 -38.63 17.81
CA GLU A 582 19.04 -39.64 17.33
C GLU A 582 17.59 -39.33 17.75
N SER A 583 17.41 -38.75 18.94
CA SER A 583 16.12 -38.24 19.42
C SER A 583 15.65 -37.01 18.64
N SER A 584 16.54 -36.06 18.34
CA SER A 584 16.23 -34.90 17.48
C SER A 584 15.92 -35.31 16.04
N PHE A 585 16.64 -36.29 15.48
CA PHE A 585 16.34 -36.82 14.14
C PHE A 585 14.98 -37.52 14.07
N ASN A 586 14.68 -38.38 15.04
CA ASN A 586 13.39 -39.08 15.09
C ASN A 586 12.23 -38.09 15.30
N ARG A 587 12.43 -37.06 16.14
CA ARG A 587 11.45 -35.98 16.33
C ARG A 587 11.25 -35.16 15.06
N ILE A 588 12.32 -34.78 14.35
CA ILE A 588 12.22 -34.08 13.05
C ILE A 588 11.48 -34.94 12.02
N LYS A 589 11.77 -36.25 11.96
CA LYS A 589 11.04 -37.18 11.08
C LYS A 589 9.56 -37.24 11.41
N GLU A 590 9.20 -37.32 12.67
CA GLU A 590 7.81 -37.36 13.13
C GLU A 590 7.06 -36.08 12.75
N ILE A 591 7.65 -34.91 13.01
CA ILE A 591 7.11 -33.59 12.64
C ILE A 591 6.85 -33.48 11.14
N LEU A 592 7.78 -34.00 10.33
CA LEU A 592 7.68 -33.99 8.86
C LEU A 592 6.81 -35.14 8.31
N GLY A 593 6.29 -36.04 9.16
CA GLY A 593 5.47 -37.19 8.75
C GLY A 593 6.24 -38.30 8.03
N LEU A 594 7.51 -38.50 8.36
CA LEU A 594 8.46 -39.43 7.73
C LEU A 594 8.65 -40.75 8.52
N SER A 595 7.81 -41.05 9.52
CA SER A 595 7.91 -42.27 10.34
C SER A 595 7.34 -43.51 9.62
N GLU A 596 7.87 -44.69 9.94
CA GLU A 596 7.59 -45.97 9.23
C GLU A 596 6.30 -46.71 9.65
N GLU A 597 5.43 -46.14 10.48
CA GLU A 597 4.19 -46.81 10.86
C GLU A 597 3.07 -46.59 9.84
N GLN A 598 2.49 -47.70 9.37
CA GLN A 598 1.71 -47.79 8.13
C GLN A 598 0.45 -46.91 8.09
N PRO A 599 0.33 -46.09 7.02
CA PRO A 599 -0.80 -46.20 6.10
C PRO A 599 -0.30 -46.93 4.86
N SER A 600 -1.11 -47.87 4.36
CA SER A 600 -0.72 -48.88 3.37
C SER A 600 0.25 -48.36 2.29
N LYS A 601 1.41 -49.03 2.17
CA LYS A 601 2.49 -48.75 1.21
C LYS A 601 2.04 -48.56 -0.25
N LYS A 602 0.78 -48.85 -0.60
CA LYS A 602 0.20 -48.61 -1.94
C LYS A 602 -0.27 -47.17 -2.16
N GLU A 603 -0.82 -46.49 -1.16
CA GLU A 603 -1.37 -45.14 -1.30
C GLU A 603 -0.24 -44.11 -1.35
N ILE A 604 0.71 -44.22 -0.41
CA ILE A 604 1.90 -43.36 -0.36
C ILE A 604 2.77 -43.59 -1.59
N LYS A 605 3.00 -44.84 -2.02
CA LYS A 605 3.79 -45.08 -3.25
C LYS A 605 3.09 -44.52 -4.50
N LYS A 606 1.76 -44.59 -4.60
CA LYS A 606 1.01 -43.94 -5.70
C LYS A 606 1.11 -42.42 -5.66
N GLN A 607 0.93 -41.81 -4.50
CA GLN A 607 1.01 -40.35 -4.31
C GLN A 607 2.45 -39.84 -4.48
N PHE A 608 3.45 -40.61 -4.07
CA PHE A 608 4.87 -40.32 -4.27
C PHE A 608 5.29 -40.49 -5.73
N THR A 609 4.71 -41.44 -6.46
CA THR A 609 4.91 -41.58 -7.91
C THR A 609 4.25 -40.43 -8.69
N LEU A 610 3.11 -39.92 -8.19
CA LEU A 610 2.42 -38.75 -8.76
C LEU A 610 3.21 -37.46 -8.54
N LEU A 611 3.71 -37.23 -7.32
CA LEU A 611 4.60 -36.12 -6.97
C LEU A 611 5.95 -36.23 -7.71
N GLN A 612 6.52 -37.43 -7.88
CA GLN A 612 7.71 -37.63 -8.72
C GLN A 612 7.45 -37.30 -10.19
N LYS A 613 6.28 -37.67 -10.74
CA LYS A 613 5.91 -37.28 -12.12
C LYS A 613 5.73 -35.78 -12.27
N GLN A 614 5.09 -35.12 -11.30
CA GLN A 614 4.86 -33.67 -11.33
C GLN A 614 6.14 -32.86 -11.13
N ALA A 615 7.01 -33.29 -10.21
CA ALA A 615 8.30 -32.65 -9.97
C ALA A 615 9.28 -32.86 -11.13
N LYS A 616 9.25 -34.04 -11.78
CA LYS A 616 10.06 -34.31 -12.97
C LYS A 616 9.57 -33.51 -14.18
N ALA A 617 8.26 -33.35 -14.36
CA ALA A 617 7.71 -32.44 -15.37
C ALA A 617 8.13 -30.98 -15.13
N ALA A 618 8.11 -30.51 -13.88
CA ALA A 618 8.55 -29.16 -13.52
C ALA A 618 10.08 -28.93 -13.68
N LEU A 619 10.89 -29.99 -13.52
CA LEU A 619 12.33 -29.93 -13.80
C LEU A 619 12.65 -30.02 -15.30
N ASP A 620 11.94 -30.86 -16.04
CA ASP A 620 12.15 -31.02 -17.49
C ASP A 620 11.70 -29.77 -18.27
N ASP A 621 10.68 -29.04 -17.80
CA ASP A 621 10.28 -27.73 -18.34
C ASP A 621 11.33 -26.62 -18.09
N GLN A 622 12.19 -26.76 -17.07
CA GLN A 622 13.31 -25.82 -16.83
C GLN A 622 14.55 -26.15 -17.68
N VAL A 623 14.74 -27.40 -18.10
CA VAL A 623 15.90 -27.79 -18.93
C VAL A 623 15.70 -27.40 -20.40
N MET A 624 14.45 -27.33 -20.89
CA MET A 624 14.16 -26.92 -22.27
C MET A 624 14.34 -25.41 -22.56
N ILE A 625 14.46 -24.56 -21.53
CA ILE A 625 14.61 -23.09 -21.71
C ILE A 625 16.09 -22.65 -21.59
N ALA A 626 17.00 -23.53 -21.16
CA ALA A 626 18.41 -23.23 -20.95
C ALA A 626 19.34 -24.01 -21.90
N THR A 627 19.14 -23.84 -23.21
CA THR A 627 20.23 -24.05 -24.18
C THR A 627 20.31 -22.81 -25.09
N PRO A 628 21.37 -21.99 -25.00
CA PRO A 628 21.65 -21.00 -26.04
C PRO A 628 22.18 -21.75 -27.26
N ASP A 629 21.47 -21.62 -28.38
CA ASP A 629 22.01 -21.93 -29.71
C ASP A 629 23.22 -21.02 -29.95
N ASN A 630 24.41 -21.56 -29.72
CA ASN A 630 25.67 -21.02 -30.20
C ASN A 630 26.21 -21.99 -31.25
N HIS A 631 25.74 -21.83 -32.49
CA HIS A 631 26.54 -22.19 -33.65
C HIS A 631 26.36 -21.17 -34.77
N VAL A 632 27.32 -20.25 -34.82
CA VAL A 632 27.75 -19.61 -36.06
C VAL A 632 28.67 -20.61 -36.77
N LYS A 633 28.14 -21.29 -37.79
CA LYS A 633 28.69 -21.42 -39.15
C LYS A 633 27.84 -22.35 -39.99
#